data_AF-A0A1G0PNI2-F1
#
_entry.id   AF-A0A1G0PNI2-F1
#
_cell.length_a   1.000
_cell.length_b   1.000
_cell.length_c   1.000
_cell.angle_alpha   90.00
_cell.angle_beta   90.00
_cell.angle_gamma   90.00
#
_symmetry.space_group_name_H-M   'P 1'
#
loop_
_entity.id
_entity.type
_entity.pdbx_description
1 polymer ?
#
loop_
_entity_poly.entity_id
_entity_poly.type
_entity_poly.pdbx_seq_one_letter_code
_entity_poly.pdbx_strand_id
1 'polypeptide(L)'
;MKFFTNIFFITIIFSFINFSGLQAQKQLTSEQLQPQHDSLTAYKDHLKRFIESLKKELDTLTKHRDYLDEKIKLAYEKTYIKKYGKEHGPMVAEGRIWKGMTESMLRDSWGKPDKTNTDKFKYGVFTQYEYGDITFFFRDKVLIDWEDKGKK
;
A
#
# COMPACT_ATOMS: atom_id res chain seq x y z
N MET A 1 -10.46 -39.83 -77.96
CA MET A 1 -10.86 -40.42 -76.65
C MET A 1 -9.67 -41.01 -75.88
N LYS A 2 -8.53 -40.31 -75.75
CA LYS A 2 -7.43 -40.76 -74.85
C LYS A 2 -6.86 -39.66 -73.96
N PHE A 3 -7.23 -38.40 -74.20
CA PHE A 3 -6.76 -37.24 -73.42
C PHE A 3 -7.71 -36.91 -72.24
N PHE A 4 -9.01 -37.09 -72.42
CA PHE A 4 -10.02 -36.84 -71.38
C PHE A 4 -10.06 -37.90 -70.26
N THR A 5 -9.60 -39.13 -70.54
CA THR A 5 -9.53 -40.21 -69.54
C THR A 5 -8.39 -40.02 -68.53
N ASN A 6 -7.31 -39.32 -68.91
CA ASN A 6 -6.16 -39.10 -68.02
C ASN A 6 -6.37 -37.95 -67.03
N ILE A 7 -7.15 -36.93 -67.39
CA ILE A 7 -7.44 -35.80 -66.50
C ILE A 7 -8.40 -36.23 -65.37
N PHE A 8 -9.35 -37.12 -65.66
CA PHE A 8 -10.31 -37.61 -64.67
C PHE A 8 -9.66 -38.50 -63.59
N PHE A 9 -8.60 -39.24 -63.94
CA PHE A 9 -7.87 -40.08 -62.99
C PHE A 9 -6.99 -39.26 -62.03
N ILE A 10 -6.41 -38.15 -62.50
CA ILE A 10 -5.58 -37.26 -61.68
C ILE A 10 -6.43 -36.47 -60.68
N THR A 11 -7.66 -36.08 -61.04
CA THR A 11 -8.59 -35.43 -60.11
C THR A 11 -9.10 -36.37 -59.03
N ILE A 12 -9.29 -37.67 -59.32
CA ILE A 12 -9.72 -38.67 -58.33
C ILE A 12 -8.62 -38.93 -57.30
N ILE A 13 -7.36 -38.98 -57.72
CA ILE A 13 -6.21 -39.17 -56.81
C ILE A 13 -6.00 -37.93 -55.92
N PHE A 14 -6.20 -36.72 -56.45
CA PHE A 14 -6.11 -35.48 -55.65
C PHE A 14 -7.27 -35.31 -54.66
N SER A 15 -8.46 -35.85 -54.96
CA SER A 15 -9.57 -35.91 -54.00
C SER A 15 -9.38 -36.97 -52.89
N PHE A 16 -8.57 -38.01 -53.11
CA PHE A 16 -8.29 -39.03 -52.10
C PHE A 16 -7.17 -38.64 -51.12
N ILE A 17 -6.20 -37.82 -51.53
CA ILE A 17 -5.11 -37.36 -50.63
C ILE A 17 -5.62 -36.37 -49.58
N ASN A 18 -6.77 -35.72 -49.79
CA ASN A 18 -7.37 -34.81 -48.82
C ASN A 18 -8.34 -35.49 -47.83
N PHE A 19 -8.63 -36.79 -47.95
CA PHE A 19 -9.61 -37.47 -47.08
C PHE A 19 -8.99 -38.20 -45.87
N SER A 20 -7.68 -38.48 -45.87
CA SER A 20 -7.00 -39.17 -44.76
C SER A 20 -6.32 -38.24 -43.75
N GLY A 21 -6.43 -36.92 -43.91
CA GLY A 21 -5.79 -35.93 -43.02
C GLY A 21 -6.70 -35.24 -42.00
N LEU A 22 -8.00 -35.55 -41.98
CA LEU A 22 -9.00 -34.72 -41.29
C LEU A 22 -9.89 -35.49 -40.30
N GLN A 23 -9.32 -36.44 -39.55
CA GLN A 23 -9.94 -36.98 -38.34
C GLN A 23 -8.90 -37.21 -37.23
N ALA A 24 -8.21 -36.14 -36.87
CA ALA A 24 -7.68 -35.98 -35.51
C ALA A 24 -7.91 -34.53 -35.08
N GLN A 25 -9.12 -34.03 -35.30
CA GLN A 25 -9.58 -32.88 -34.54
C GLN A 25 -9.68 -33.38 -33.11
N LYS A 26 -8.72 -32.96 -32.28
CA LYS A 26 -8.62 -33.21 -30.85
C LYS A 26 -9.80 -32.52 -30.14
N GLN A 27 -11.03 -32.98 -30.40
CA GLN A 27 -12.20 -32.64 -29.61
C GLN A 27 -12.05 -33.43 -28.32
N LEU A 28 -11.77 -32.71 -27.24
CA LEU A 28 -11.70 -33.22 -25.88
C LEU A 28 -13.02 -33.95 -25.60
N THR A 29 -12.98 -35.26 -25.38
CA THR A 29 -14.20 -36.06 -25.17
C THR A 29 -14.87 -35.62 -23.87
N SER A 30 -16.21 -35.71 -23.81
CA SER A 30 -16.99 -35.37 -22.61
C SER A 30 -16.51 -36.10 -21.35
N GLU A 31 -15.90 -37.27 -21.52
CA GLU A 31 -15.29 -38.10 -20.48
C GLU A 31 -14.00 -37.49 -19.89
N GLN A 32 -13.24 -36.72 -20.68
CA GLN A 32 -12.06 -35.97 -20.22
C GLN A 32 -12.43 -34.61 -19.63
N LEU A 33 -13.61 -34.08 -19.96
CA LEU A 33 -14.10 -32.76 -19.53
C LEU A 33 -14.63 -32.76 -18.09
N GLN A 34 -15.32 -33.83 -17.67
CA GLN A 34 -15.87 -33.99 -16.32
C GLN A 34 -14.81 -33.93 -15.19
N PRO A 35 -13.70 -34.70 -15.23
CA PRO A 35 -12.69 -34.65 -14.18
C PRO A 35 -11.97 -33.29 -14.10
N GLN A 36 -11.83 -32.59 -15.24
CA GLN A 36 -11.30 -31.23 -15.25
C GLN A 36 -12.28 -30.23 -14.60
N HIS A 37 -13.58 -30.35 -14.90
CA HIS A 37 -14.62 -29.53 -14.28
C HIS A 37 -14.68 -29.76 -12.76
N ASP A 38 -14.62 -31.01 -12.31
CA ASP A 38 -14.63 -31.37 -10.89
C ASP A 38 -13.37 -30.85 -10.17
N SER A 39 -12.21 -30.97 -10.80
CA SER A 39 -10.95 -30.42 -10.30
C SER A 39 -10.98 -28.89 -10.18
N LEU A 40 -11.52 -28.19 -11.20
CA LEU A 40 -11.69 -26.74 -11.19
C LEU A 40 -12.69 -26.29 -10.12
N THR A 41 -13.76 -27.06 -9.91
CA THR A 41 -14.76 -26.79 -8.87
C THR A 41 -14.14 -26.92 -7.47
N ALA A 42 -13.36 -27.99 -7.24
CA ALA A 42 -12.64 -28.18 -5.98
C ALA A 42 -11.61 -27.05 -5.73
N TYR A 43 -10.89 -26.61 -6.76
CA TYR A 43 -9.96 -25.48 -6.67
C TYR A 43 -10.66 -24.15 -6.37
N LYS A 44 -11.79 -23.88 -7.04
CA LYS A 44 -12.64 -22.71 -6.76
C LYS A 44 -13.11 -22.68 -5.32
N ASP A 45 -13.53 -23.82 -4.76
CA ASP A 45 -13.98 -23.89 -3.38
C ASP A 45 -12.83 -23.77 -2.38
N HIS A 46 -11.65 -24.28 -2.71
CA HIS A 46 -10.43 -24.01 -1.94
C HIS A 46 -10.11 -22.51 -1.91
N LEU A 47 -10.13 -21.83 -3.07
CA LEU A 47 -9.90 -20.39 -3.15
C LEU A 47 -10.93 -19.60 -2.34
N LYS A 48 -12.22 -19.97 -2.38
CA LYS A 48 -13.24 -19.34 -1.53
C LYS A 48 -12.93 -19.49 -0.05
N ARG A 49 -12.56 -20.70 0.41
CA ARG A 49 -12.18 -20.95 1.81
C ARG A 49 -10.97 -20.13 2.21
N PHE A 50 -9.98 -20.02 1.32
CA PHE A 50 -8.79 -19.23 1.56
C PHE A 50 -9.07 -17.72 1.62
N ILE A 51 -9.94 -17.21 0.74
CA ILE A 51 -10.41 -15.82 0.82
C ILE A 51 -11.10 -15.57 2.16
N GLU A 52 -11.92 -16.51 2.62
CA GLU A 52 -12.61 -16.38 3.91
C GLU A 52 -11.65 -16.41 5.10
N SER A 53 -10.62 -17.25 5.08
CA SER A 53 -9.58 -17.24 6.12
C SER A 53 -8.78 -15.94 6.12
N LEU A 54 -8.40 -15.43 4.94
CA LEU A 54 -7.67 -14.16 4.83
C LEU A 54 -8.48 -12.98 5.35
N LYS A 55 -9.80 -12.95 5.11
CA LYS A 55 -10.68 -11.91 5.66
C LYS A 55 -10.70 -11.91 7.18
N LYS A 56 -10.73 -13.10 7.80
CA LYS A 56 -10.70 -13.25 9.27
C LYS A 56 -9.37 -12.78 9.86
N GLU A 57 -8.27 -13.10 9.18
CA GLU A 57 -6.94 -12.62 9.56
C GLU A 57 -6.88 -11.10 9.46
N LEU A 58 -7.38 -10.50 8.37
CA LEU A 58 -7.44 -9.06 8.22
C LEU A 58 -8.24 -8.37 9.34
N ASP A 59 -9.41 -8.90 9.72
CA ASP A 59 -10.21 -8.39 10.84
C ASP A 59 -9.44 -8.47 12.17
N THR A 60 -8.77 -9.60 12.41
CA THR A 60 -7.96 -9.79 13.62
C THR A 60 -6.79 -8.81 13.69
N LEU A 61 -6.07 -8.62 12.59
CA LEU A 61 -4.96 -7.68 12.50
C LEU A 61 -5.44 -6.24 12.66
N THR A 62 -6.59 -5.90 12.08
CA THR A 62 -7.19 -4.56 12.22
C THR A 62 -7.50 -4.26 13.68
N LYS A 63 -8.13 -5.19 14.40
CA LYS A 63 -8.41 -5.06 15.84
C LYS A 63 -7.13 -4.93 16.67
N HIS A 64 -6.10 -5.70 16.32
CA HIS A 64 -4.83 -5.63 17.05
C HIS A 64 -4.12 -4.29 16.83
N ARG A 65 -4.12 -3.78 15.60
CA ARG A 65 -3.62 -2.44 15.28
C ARG A 65 -4.34 -1.38 16.11
N ASP A 66 -5.67 -1.37 16.10
CA ASP A 66 -6.46 -0.36 16.81
C ASP A 66 -6.20 -0.40 18.33
N TYR A 67 -6.07 -1.60 18.90
CA TYR A 67 -5.68 -1.77 20.30
C TYR A 67 -4.29 -1.22 20.60
N LEU A 68 -3.31 -1.50 19.74
CA LEU A 68 -1.95 -0.99 19.91
C LEU A 68 -1.90 0.53 19.79
N ASP A 69 -2.64 1.10 18.83
CA ASP A 69 -2.72 2.55 18.64
C ASP A 69 -3.27 3.25 19.88
N GLU A 70 -4.33 2.69 20.50
CA GLU A 70 -4.87 3.21 21.77
C GLU A 70 -3.83 3.12 22.90
N LYS A 71 -3.13 1.99 23.03
CA LYS A 71 -2.09 1.81 24.06
C LYS A 71 -0.92 2.78 23.87
N ILE A 72 -0.48 2.98 22.64
CA ILE A 72 0.60 3.93 22.31
C ILE A 72 0.16 5.35 22.66
N LYS A 73 -1.06 5.76 22.27
CA LYS A 73 -1.61 7.08 22.58
C LYS A 73 -1.60 7.36 24.08
N LEU A 74 -2.13 6.43 24.89
CA LEU A 74 -2.17 6.56 26.34
C LEU A 74 -0.77 6.60 26.97
N ALA A 75 0.18 5.83 26.43
CA ALA A 75 1.55 5.82 26.91
C ALA A 75 2.27 7.15 26.60
N TYR A 76 2.09 7.69 25.40
CA TYR A 76 2.65 8.98 24.98
C TYR A 76 2.07 10.13 25.81
N GLU A 77 0.76 10.17 25.98
CA GLU A 77 0.10 11.18 26.82
C GLU A 77 0.65 11.16 28.24
N LYS A 78 0.71 10.00 28.89
CA LYS A 78 1.29 9.87 30.24
C LYS A 78 2.75 10.32 30.31
N THR A 79 3.54 9.96 29.30
CA THR A 79 4.96 10.31 29.22
C THR A 79 5.15 11.82 29.13
N TYR A 80 4.39 12.48 28.26
CA TYR A 80 4.49 13.92 28.05
C TYR A 80 3.81 14.75 29.13
N ILE A 81 2.74 14.26 29.77
CA ILE A 81 2.20 14.86 31.00
C ILE A 81 3.26 14.87 32.10
N LYS A 82 4.01 13.77 32.26
CA LYS A 82 5.09 13.70 33.24
C LYS A 82 6.22 14.68 32.94
N LYS A 83 6.52 14.91 31.65
CA LYS A 83 7.63 15.77 31.22
C LYS A 83 7.29 17.26 31.15
N TYR A 84 6.10 17.60 30.67
CA TYR A 84 5.68 18.97 30.31
C TYR A 84 4.46 19.47 31.10
N GLY A 85 3.95 18.67 32.04
CA GLY A 85 2.79 19.00 32.85
C GLY A 85 1.45 18.74 32.15
N LYS A 86 0.36 18.95 32.90
CA LYS A 86 -1.01 18.66 32.43
C LYS A 86 -1.49 19.58 31.32
N GLU A 87 -0.89 20.76 31.19
CA GLU A 87 -1.24 21.75 30.17
C GLU A 87 -0.60 21.41 28.82
N HIS A 88 0.74 21.34 28.77
CA HIS A 88 1.46 21.15 27.51
C HIS A 88 1.68 19.67 27.14
N GLY A 89 1.68 18.75 28.12
CA GLY A 89 1.92 17.32 27.88
C GLY A 89 0.95 16.70 26.85
N PRO A 90 -0.37 16.87 27.01
CA PRO A 90 -1.34 16.37 26.02
C PRO A 90 -1.16 17.01 24.63
N MET A 91 -0.84 18.32 24.57
CA MET A 91 -0.61 19.02 23.31
C MET A 91 0.58 18.44 22.54
N VAL A 92 1.69 18.14 23.24
CA VAL A 92 2.87 17.48 22.66
C VAL A 92 2.52 16.07 22.19
N ALA A 93 1.79 15.30 23.00
CA ALA A 93 1.40 13.93 22.67
C ALA A 93 0.54 13.85 21.40
N GLU A 94 -0.26 14.89 21.14
CA GLU A 94 -1.19 14.95 20.02
C GLU A 94 -0.63 15.61 18.76
N GLY A 95 0.63 16.07 18.75
CA GLY A 95 1.17 16.74 17.56
C GLY A 95 0.80 18.22 17.45
N ARG A 96 0.18 18.84 18.47
CA ARG A 96 -0.32 20.23 18.36
C ARG A 96 0.83 21.24 18.38
N ILE A 97 0.70 22.26 17.53
CA ILE A 97 1.64 23.38 17.42
C ILE A 97 1.03 24.63 18.04
N TRP A 98 1.81 25.36 18.84
CA TRP A 98 1.41 26.65 19.39
C TRP A 98 2.61 27.59 19.59
N LYS A 99 2.38 28.90 19.46
CA LYS A 99 3.42 29.90 19.77
C LYS A 99 3.77 29.82 21.24
N GLY A 100 5.07 29.86 21.56
CA GLY A 100 5.58 29.68 22.91
C GLY A 100 6.04 28.25 23.24
N MET A 101 5.74 27.25 22.40
CA MET A 101 6.27 25.90 22.60
C MET A 101 7.80 25.87 22.44
N THR A 102 8.48 24.98 23.16
CA THR A 102 9.94 24.87 23.08
C THR A 102 10.39 23.98 21.91
N GLU A 103 11.63 24.14 21.46
CA GLU A 103 12.26 23.22 20.49
C GLU A 103 12.15 21.75 20.95
N SER A 104 12.31 21.48 22.26
CA SER A 104 12.17 20.13 22.79
C SER A 104 10.75 19.60 22.67
N MET A 105 9.74 20.44 22.93
CA MET A 105 8.34 20.04 22.77
C MET A 105 8.03 19.70 21.32
N LEU A 106 8.51 20.51 20.36
CA LEU A 106 8.30 20.24 18.94
C LEU A 106 8.99 18.93 18.54
N ARG A 107 10.23 18.72 18.95
CA ARG A 107 10.99 17.51 18.57
C ARG A 107 10.46 16.24 19.23
N ASP A 108 9.94 16.32 20.44
CA ASP A 108 9.26 15.20 21.09
C ASP A 108 7.95 14.85 20.37
N SER A 109 7.29 15.86 19.80
CA SER A 109 6.00 15.72 19.13
C SER A 109 6.14 15.25 17.68
N TRP A 110 7.02 15.87 16.90
CA TRP A 110 7.17 15.69 15.45
C TRP A 110 8.46 14.96 15.05
N GLY A 111 9.32 14.62 16.02
CA GLY A 111 10.60 13.97 15.77
C GLY A 111 11.69 14.94 15.30
N LYS A 112 12.71 14.39 14.63
CA LYS A 112 13.86 15.16 14.16
C LYS A 112 13.48 15.95 12.89
N PRO A 113 13.84 17.24 12.78
CA PRO A 113 13.65 17.98 11.55
C PRO A 113 14.54 17.43 10.42
N ASP A 114 14.09 17.64 9.19
CA ASP A 114 14.85 17.29 7.98
C ASP A 114 16.10 18.16 7.86
N LYS A 115 15.95 19.46 8.18
CA LYS A 115 17.03 20.44 8.16
C LYS A 115 16.92 21.43 9.30
N THR A 116 18.08 21.89 9.76
CA THR A 116 18.19 22.87 10.83
C THR A 116 19.20 23.94 10.44
N ASN A 117 18.77 25.20 10.49
CA ASN A 117 19.65 26.36 10.32
C ASN A 117 19.59 27.20 11.60
N THR A 118 20.74 27.64 12.10
CA THR A 118 20.81 28.45 13.33
C THR A 118 21.72 29.65 13.13
N ASP A 119 21.16 30.83 13.35
CA ASP A 119 21.87 32.10 13.31
C ASP A 119 21.97 32.68 14.73
N LYS A 120 23.17 33.12 15.11
CA LYS A 120 23.45 33.69 16.43
C LYS A 120 23.77 35.17 16.29
N PHE A 121 22.98 36.02 16.93
CA PHE A 121 23.20 37.46 16.99
C PHE A 121 23.35 37.91 18.44
N LYS A 122 23.86 39.13 18.64
CA LYS A 122 23.96 39.75 19.97
C LYS A 122 22.60 39.83 20.70
N TYR A 123 21.50 39.90 19.94
CA TYR A 123 20.13 40.11 20.45
C TYR A 123 19.26 38.84 20.48
N GLY A 124 19.84 37.67 20.19
CA GLY A 124 19.15 36.38 20.29
C GLY A 124 19.68 35.32 19.33
N VAL A 125 19.26 34.08 19.55
CA VAL A 125 19.51 32.94 18.69
C VAL A 125 18.26 32.61 17.90
N PHE A 126 18.38 32.55 16.58
CA PHE A 126 17.27 32.22 15.68
C PHE A 126 17.53 30.85 15.08
N THR A 127 16.57 29.94 15.24
CA THR A 127 16.65 28.58 14.72
C THR A 127 15.49 28.31 13.79
N GLN A 128 15.76 27.72 12.63
CA GLN A 128 14.76 27.26 11.69
C GLN A 128 14.79 25.74 11.64
N TYR A 129 13.64 25.10 11.83
CA TYR A 129 13.45 23.67 11.64
C TYR A 129 12.54 23.42 10.45
N GLU A 130 13.05 22.70 9.45
CA GLU A 130 12.31 22.33 8.24
C GLU A 130 11.78 20.88 8.41
N TYR A 131 10.48 20.69 8.19
CA TYR A 131 9.76 19.41 8.17
C TYR A 131 8.90 19.35 6.91
N GLY A 132 9.41 18.72 5.84
CA GLY A 132 8.77 18.76 4.53
C GLY A 132 8.47 20.18 4.07
N ASP A 133 7.20 20.50 3.86
CA ASP A 133 6.73 21.81 3.39
C ASP A 133 6.53 22.84 4.52
N ILE A 134 6.78 22.47 5.78
CA ILE A 134 6.58 23.33 6.94
C ILE A 134 7.93 23.78 7.51
N THR A 135 8.08 25.08 7.75
CA THR A 135 9.26 25.65 8.41
C THR A 135 8.85 26.31 9.72
N PHE A 136 9.44 25.88 10.84
CA PHE A 136 9.22 26.46 12.16
C PHE A 136 10.36 27.42 12.52
N PHE A 137 10.00 28.60 13.03
CA PHE A 137 10.93 29.66 13.41
C PHE A 137 10.95 29.81 14.93
N PHE A 138 12.13 29.63 15.51
CA PHE A 138 12.39 29.76 16.93
C PHE A 138 13.27 30.97 17.21
N ARG A 139 12.99 31.61 18.34
CA ARG A 139 13.89 32.57 18.97
C ARG A 139 14.20 32.09 20.37
N ASP A 140 15.48 31.97 20.70
CA ASP A 140 15.95 31.55 22.02
C ASP A 140 15.28 30.25 22.50
N LYS A 141 15.14 29.28 21.58
CA LYS A 141 14.49 27.96 21.74
C LYS A 141 12.98 27.96 21.92
N VAL A 142 12.32 29.09 21.71
CA VAL A 142 10.86 29.24 21.80
C VAL A 142 10.26 29.52 20.42
N LEU A 143 9.20 28.79 20.06
CA LEU A 143 8.53 28.95 18.77
C LEU A 143 7.86 30.31 18.69
N ILE A 144 8.23 31.10 17.69
CA ILE A 144 7.66 32.42 17.43
C ILE A 144 6.73 32.43 16.22
N ASP A 145 7.00 31.58 15.22
CA ASP A 145 6.17 31.48 14.02
C ASP A 145 6.41 30.19 13.22
N TRP A 146 5.57 29.92 12.23
CA TRP A 146 5.80 28.87 11.23
C TRP A 146 5.19 29.23 9.88
N GLU A 147 5.75 28.67 8.81
CA GLU A 147 5.27 28.82 7.43
C GLU A 147 4.94 27.45 6.84
N ASP A 148 3.78 27.31 6.21
CA ASP A 148 3.30 26.08 5.57
C ASP A 148 3.19 26.34 4.06
N LYS A 149 4.17 25.85 3.29
CA LYS A 149 4.28 26.10 1.84
C LYS A 149 3.31 25.25 1.02
N GLY A 150 2.69 24.23 1.63
CA GLY A 150 1.74 23.33 0.98
C GLY A 150 0.31 23.88 0.91
N LYS A 151 -0.01 24.93 1.67
CA LYS A 151 -1.31 25.61 1.64
C LYS A 151 -1.27 26.82 0.70
N LYS A 152 -1.44 26.57 -0.60
CA LYS A 152 -1.84 27.60 -1.57
C LYS A 152 -3.34 27.50 -1.84
#